data_AF-A0A836WFD9-F1
#
_entry.id   AF-A0A836WFD9-F1
#
_cell.length_a   1.000
_cell.length_b   1.000
_cell.length_c   1.000
_cell.angle_alpha   90.00
_cell.angle_beta   90.00
_cell.angle_gamma   90.00
#
_symmetry.space_group_name_H-M   'P 1'
#
loop_
_entity.id
_entity.type
_entity.pdbx_description
1 polymer ?
#
loop_
_entity_poly.entity_id
_entity_poly.type
_entity_poly.pdbx_seq_one_letter_code
_entity_poly.pdbx_strand_id
1 'polypeptide(L)'
;MFILRISLIFLAVTLFFNACVTVEVTFPATTEKKVGPEQAADQVVNEVTTDADAESLELDMSAPAIQTRMVSMREKHKKLKPFYDNGAIGLSHDALIAMRDPTIIPLDSRKQVNGWITEANEDRLALYREIALANGHPKWEDEIRATFAKRWQEQAGSWYQNEKGQWLR
;
A
#
# COMPACT_ATOMS: atom_id res chain seq x y z
N MET A 1 59.98 -41.11 -23.93
CA MET A 1 60.34 -40.36 -25.16
C MET A 1 59.58 -40.97 -26.35
N PHE A 2 58.26 -40.82 -26.31
CA PHE A 2 57.27 -41.19 -27.33
C PHE A 2 56.17 -40.12 -27.18
N ILE A 3 55.40 -39.85 -28.23
CA ILE A 3 54.29 -38.87 -28.27
C ILE A 3 54.68 -37.46 -28.81
N LEU A 4 55.90 -37.26 -29.33
CA LEU A 4 56.21 -36.15 -30.25
C LEU A 4 55.77 -36.50 -31.70
N ARG A 5 54.54 -36.96 -31.90
CA ARG A 5 53.97 -37.37 -33.22
C ARG A 5 52.44 -37.41 -33.26
N ILE A 6 51.76 -36.43 -32.67
CA ILE A 6 50.34 -36.18 -33.00
C ILE A 6 50.19 -34.68 -33.28
N SER A 7 51.14 -34.19 -34.06
CA SER A 7 51.01 -32.95 -34.82
C SER A 7 50.60 -33.39 -36.23
N LEU A 8 49.64 -32.66 -36.80
CA LEU A 8 49.00 -32.85 -38.10
C LEU A 8 47.87 -33.90 -38.13
N ILE A 9 46.77 -33.47 -38.75
CA ILE A 9 45.63 -34.28 -39.25
C ILE A 9 44.45 -34.45 -38.28
N PHE A 10 43.79 -33.32 -37.99
CA PHE A 10 42.33 -33.16 -37.90
C PHE A 10 42.10 -31.64 -37.97
N LEU A 11 42.44 -30.96 -39.07
CA LEU A 11 41.65 -30.84 -40.29
C LEU A 11 40.14 -30.93 -40.07
N ALA A 12 39.48 -29.80 -40.38
CA ALA A 12 38.05 -29.58 -40.48
C ALA A 12 37.39 -29.37 -39.10
N VAL A 13 36.72 -28.26 -38.77
CA VAL A 13 35.71 -27.55 -39.56
C VAL A 13 35.51 -26.16 -38.91
N THR A 14 35.53 -25.11 -39.75
CA THR A 14 34.89 -23.76 -39.61
C THR A 14 35.28 -22.88 -38.41
N LEU A 15 36.07 -21.80 -38.54
CA LEU A 15 35.85 -20.51 -39.23
C LEU A 15 34.54 -19.76 -38.89
N PHE A 16 34.76 -18.57 -38.31
CA PHE A 16 33.89 -17.39 -38.13
C PHE A 16 32.76 -17.46 -37.09
N PHE A 17 32.91 -16.71 -35.98
CA PHE A 17 32.35 -15.35 -35.90
C PHE A 17 33.04 -14.55 -34.79
N ASN A 18 33.58 -13.40 -35.18
CA ASN A 18 34.06 -12.35 -34.30
C ASN A 18 32.87 -11.75 -33.54
N ALA A 19 32.95 -11.68 -32.22
CA ALA A 19 32.42 -10.57 -31.43
C ALA A 19 33.04 -10.60 -30.03
N CYS A 20 33.94 -9.66 -29.77
CA CYS A 20 34.23 -9.22 -28.42
C CYS A 20 32.97 -8.53 -27.90
N VAL A 21 32.35 -9.04 -26.83
CA VAL A 21 31.54 -8.24 -25.92
C VAL A 21 31.85 -8.73 -24.51
N THR A 22 32.74 -8.00 -23.85
CA THR A 22 32.75 -7.88 -22.39
C THR A 22 31.69 -6.84 -22.03
N VAL A 23 30.52 -7.28 -21.59
CA VAL A 23 29.63 -6.41 -20.79
C VAL A 23 29.97 -6.67 -19.33
N GLU A 24 30.93 -5.92 -18.80
CA GLU A 24 30.94 -5.60 -17.38
C GLU A 24 29.88 -4.51 -17.17
N VAL A 25 28.78 -4.84 -16.50
CA VAL A 25 27.90 -3.82 -15.90
C VAL A 25 27.75 -4.10 -14.42
N THR A 26 28.67 -3.43 -13.74
CA THR A 26 28.80 -2.96 -12.36
C THR A 26 27.52 -2.96 -11.51
N PHE A 27 27.60 -3.60 -10.34
CA PHE A 27 26.73 -3.34 -9.20
C PHE A 27 27.12 -1.98 -8.56
N PRO A 28 26.23 -0.98 -8.46
CA PRO A 28 26.49 0.13 -7.58
C PRO A 28 26.14 -0.25 -6.13
N ALA A 29 27.18 -0.52 -5.34
CA ALA A 29 27.11 -0.31 -3.91
C ALA A 29 27.18 1.20 -3.65
N THR A 30 26.06 1.86 -3.34
CA THR A 30 26.09 3.16 -2.67
C THR A 30 24.87 3.38 -1.77
N THR A 31 25.20 3.38 -0.49
CA THR A 31 24.63 4.19 0.61
C THR A 31 23.26 3.79 1.15
N GLU A 32 23.28 3.18 2.35
CA GLU A 32 22.28 3.40 3.39
C GLU A 32 22.08 4.91 3.56
N LYS A 33 21.06 5.46 2.89
CA LYS A 33 20.57 6.79 3.20
C LYS A 33 19.83 6.64 4.54
N LYS A 34 20.40 7.15 5.63
CA LYS A 34 19.64 7.37 6.87
C LYS A 34 18.53 8.37 6.54
N VAL A 35 17.35 7.85 6.26
CA VAL A 35 16.16 8.64 5.98
C VAL A 35 15.66 9.20 7.31
N GLY A 36 15.80 10.51 7.50
CA GLY A 36 15.17 11.21 8.61
C GLY A 36 13.64 11.14 8.50
N PRO A 37 12.90 11.29 9.62
CA PRO A 37 11.47 11.00 9.73
C PRO A 37 10.53 11.85 8.84
N GLU A 38 11.07 12.77 8.05
CA GLU A 38 10.32 13.70 7.21
C GLU A 38 10.18 13.22 5.75
N GLN A 39 10.94 12.22 5.30
CA GLN A 39 10.88 11.70 3.92
C GLN A 39 10.14 10.36 3.79
N ALA A 40 9.51 9.86 4.86
CA ALA A 40 8.70 8.63 4.83
C ALA A 40 7.32 8.83 4.18
N ALA A 41 6.88 10.09 4.00
CA ALA A 41 5.57 10.39 3.42
C ALA A 41 5.52 10.18 1.90
N ASP A 42 6.65 10.35 1.20
CA ASP A 42 6.70 10.30 -0.26
C ASP A 42 6.88 8.88 -0.81
N GLN A 43 7.40 7.93 0.00
CA GLN A 43 7.65 6.57 -0.46
C GLN A 43 6.40 5.68 -0.44
N VAL A 44 5.40 5.98 0.39
CA VAL A 44 4.15 5.19 0.46
C VAL A 44 3.28 5.36 -0.79
N VAL A 45 3.44 6.45 -1.54
CA VAL A 45 2.63 6.73 -2.73
C VAL A 45 3.09 5.92 -3.95
N ASN A 46 4.38 5.58 -4.03
CA ASN A 46 4.95 4.87 -5.18
C ASN A 46 4.94 3.34 -5.04
N GLU A 47 4.78 2.78 -3.84
CA GLU A 47 4.71 1.32 -3.63
C GLU A 47 3.33 0.74 -3.99
N VAL A 48 2.31 1.58 -4.13
CA VAL A 48 0.95 1.17 -4.52
C VAL A 48 0.82 0.83 -6.02
N THR A 49 1.85 1.08 -6.84
CA THR A 49 1.78 0.91 -8.31
C THR A 49 2.58 -0.25 -8.89
N THR A 50 3.34 -1.03 -8.11
CA THR A 50 4.29 -2.01 -8.68
C THR A 50 4.13 -3.48 -8.28
N ASP A 51 3.11 -3.86 -7.51
CA ASP A 51 2.83 -5.29 -7.28
C ASP A 51 1.66 -5.75 -8.15
N ALA A 52 2.04 -6.42 -9.24
CA ALA A 52 1.18 -7.13 -10.19
C ALA A 52 0.41 -8.29 -9.52
N ASP A 53 -0.74 -8.62 -10.13
CA ASP A 53 -1.65 -9.75 -9.85
C ASP A 53 -2.90 -9.46 -9.01
N ALA A 54 -3.35 -8.21 -8.97
CA ALA A 54 -4.77 -7.89 -8.89
C ALA A 54 -5.15 -7.11 -10.14
N GLU A 55 -6.34 -7.32 -10.67
CA GLU A 55 -6.97 -6.42 -11.65
C GLU A 55 -7.08 -5.04 -10.99
N SER A 56 -5.99 -4.27 -11.01
CA SER A 56 -5.89 -3.01 -10.32
C SER A 56 -6.69 -2.02 -11.14
N LEU A 57 -7.84 -1.61 -10.61
CA LEU A 57 -8.48 -0.37 -11.03
C LEU A 57 -7.39 0.71 -11.01
N GLU A 58 -6.94 1.12 -12.19
CA GLU A 58 -6.00 2.22 -12.35
C GLU A 58 -6.80 3.51 -12.08
N LEU A 59 -6.75 3.96 -10.82
CA LEU A 59 -7.52 5.11 -10.35
C LEU A 59 -6.62 6.34 -10.34
N ASP A 60 -7.04 7.40 -11.02
CA ASP A 60 -6.47 8.73 -10.83
C ASP A 60 -6.83 9.25 -9.44
N MET A 61 -5.80 9.47 -8.63
CA MET A 61 -5.89 9.99 -7.27
C MET A 61 -5.44 11.46 -7.16
N SER A 62 -5.04 12.08 -8.27
CA SER A 62 -4.42 13.41 -8.30
C SER A 62 -5.41 14.57 -8.15
N ALA A 63 -6.71 14.31 -8.31
CA ALA A 63 -7.74 15.34 -8.26
C ALA A 63 -7.71 16.12 -6.91
N PRO A 64 -7.82 17.47 -6.92
CA PRO A 64 -7.74 18.29 -5.71
C PRO A 64 -8.74 17.91 -4.61
N ALA A 65 -9.94 17.44 -4.99
CA ALA A 65 -10.94 16.98 -4.04
C ALA A 65 -10.48 15.71 -3.28
N ILE A 66 -9.89 14.74 -3.98
CA ILE A 66 -9.31 13.52 -3.39
C ILE A 66 -8.18 13.90 -2.42
N GLN A 67 -7.27 14.79 -2.84
CA GLN A 67 -6.17 15.27 -2.00
C GLN A 67 -6.66 15.93 -0.71
N THR A 68 -7.70 16.77 -0.82
CA THR A 68 -8.35 17.40 0.34
C THR A 68 -8.91 16.37 1.32
N ARG A 69 -9.58 15.32 0.81
CA ARG A 69 -10.10 14.23 1.66
C ARG A 69 -8.97 13.48 2.35
N MET A 70 -7.89 13.13 1.64
CA MET A 70 -6.74 12.42 2.22
C MET A 70 -6.05 13.23 3.32
N VAL A 71 -5.94 14.56 3.17
CA VAL A 71 -5.41 15.44 4.23
C VAL A 71 -6.31 15.39 5.47
N SER A 72 -7.62 15.58 5.29
CA SER A 72 -8.59 15.51 6.40
C SER A 72 -8.56 14.16 7.12
N MET A 73 -8.52 13.06 6.37
CA MET A 73 -8.39 11.70 6.92
C MET A 73 -7.13 11.54 7.76
N ARG A 74 -5.98 12.06 7.31
CA ARG A 74 -4.71 11.98 8.07
C ARG A 74 -4.80 12.74 9.39
N GLU A 75 -5.39 13.93 9.39
CA GLU A 75 -5.56 14.72 10.61
C GLU A 75 -6.51 14.04 11.61
N LYS A 76 -7.61 13.46 11.13
CA LYS A 76 -8.54 12.71 12.00
C LYS A 76 -7.90 11.41 12.49
N HIS A 77 -7.10 10.74 11.68
CA HIS A 77 -6.36 9.55 12.09
C HIS A 77 -5.42 9.86 13.27
N LYS A 78 -4.71 10.99 13.27
CA LYS A 78 -3.86 11.41 14.41
C LYS A 78 -4.67 11.52 15.71
N LYS A 79 -5.88 12.08 15.66
CA LYS A 79 -6.79 12.19 16.82
C LYS A 79 -7.28 10.82 17.30
N LEU A 80 -7.52 9.90 16.37
CA LEU A 80 -8.06 8.58 16.65
C LEU A 80 -6.98 7.54 17.03
N LYS A 81 -5.72 7.81 16.71
CA LYS A 81 -4.60 6.88 16.92
C LYS A 81 -4.52 6.32 18.35
N PRO A 82 -4.65 7.11 19.43
CA PRO A 82 -4.60 6.56 20.79
C PRO A 82 -5.68 5.50 21.07
N PHE A 83 -6.84 5.62 20.40
CA PHE A 83 -7.96 4.69 20.54
C PHE A 83 -7.80 3.43 19.68
N TYR A 84 -7.09 3.53 18.55
CA TYR A 84 -6.65 2.33 17.81
C TYR A 84 -5.61 1.56 18.62
N ASP A 85 -4.63 2.27 19.17
CA ASP A 85 -3.49 1.69 19.89
C ASP A 85 -3.94 0.95 21.16
N ASN A 86 -4.86 1.54 21.94
CA ASN A 86 -5.42 0.90 23.13
C ASN A 86 -6.57 -0.07 22.82
N GLY A 87 -7.00 -0.14 21.55
CA GLY A 87 -8.12 -0.96 21.12
C GLY A 87 -9.48 -0.49 21.63
N ALA A 88 -9.75 0.78 21.88
CA ALA A 88 -11.13 1.22 22.05
C ALA A 88 -11.91 1.17 20.72
N ILE A 89 -11.22 1.36 19.60
CA ILE A 89 -11.79 1.36 18.25
C ILE A 89 -11.02 0.38 17.34
N GLY A 90 -11.61 0.12 16.18
CA GLY A 90 -11.00 -0.68 15.12
C GLY A 90 -11.72 -0.48 13.79
N LEU A 91 -11.30 -1.21 12.77
CA LEU A 91 -11.95 -1.22 11.47
C LEU A 91 -13.07 -2.28 11.43
N SER A 92 -14.24 -1.91 10.96
CA SER A 92 -15.34 -2.85 10.70
C SER A 92 -15.07 -3.70 9.45
N HIS A 93 -15.99 -4.62 9.13
CA HIS A 93 -15.87 -5.46 7.94
C HIS A 93 -15.94 -4.63 6.63
N ASP A 94 -16.63 -3.48 6.65
CA ASP A 94 -16.64 -2.48 5.57
C ASP A 94 -15.45 -1.52 5.63
N ALA A 95 -14.51 -1.78 6.55
CA ALA A 95 -13.35 -0.97 6.88
C ALA A 95 -13.65 0.50 7.23
N LEU A 96 -14.87 0.77 7.69
CA LEU A 96 -15.21 1.96 8.44
C LEU A 96 -14.76 1.83 9.88
N ILE A 97 -14.48 2.94 10.54
CA ILE A 97 -14.07 2.97 11.94
C ILE A 97 -15.29 2.66 12.80
N ALA A 98 -15.15 1.72 13.73
CA ALA A 98 -16.18 1.36 14.69
C ALA A 98 -15.62 1.30 16.11
N MET A 99 -16.50 1.55 17.08
CA MET A 99 -16.20 1.37 18.48
C MET A 99 -16.19 -0.12 18.79
N ARG A 100 -15.03 -0.65 19.20
CA ARG A 100 -14.89 -2.06 19.60
C ARG A 100 -15.25 -2.22 21.07
N ASP A 101 -14.58 -1.44 21.92
CA ASP A 101 -14.72 -1.53 23.37
C ASP A 101 -14.88 -0.12 23.98
N PRO A 102 -16.13 0.33 24.22
CA PRO A 102 -16.39 1.62 24.84
C PRO A 102 -15.87 1.71 26.28
N THR A 103 -15.65 0.58 26.96
CA THR A 103 -15.26 0.58 28.38
C THR A 103 -13.85 1.10 28.61
N ILE A 104 -13.00 1.04 27.58
CA ILE A 104 -11.64 1.60 27.55
C ILE A 104 -11.67 3.14 27.50
N ILE A 105 -12.76 3.75 27.02
CA ILE A 105 -12.91 5.21 26.93
C ILE A 105 -13.67 5.74 28.16
N PRO A 106 -13.13 6.75 28.87
CA PRO A 106 -13.84 7.46 29.94
C PRO A 106 -15.21 7.98 29.48
N LEU A 107 -16.22 7.88 30.34
CA LEU A 107 -17.62 8.15 29.97
C LEU A 107 -17.83 9.56 29.39
N ASP A 108 -17.16 10.57 29.94
CA ASP A 108 -17.19 11.97 29.51
C ASP A 108 -16.58 12.19 28.10
N SER A 109 -15.63 11.34 27.73
CA SER A 109 -14.88 11.41 26.48
C SER A 109 -15.57 10.65 25.33
N ARG A 110 -16.43 9.67 25.64
CA ARG A 110 -17.07 8.79 24.61
C ARG A 110 -17.83 9.55 23.54
N LYS A 111 -18.57 10.61 23.91
CA LYS A 111 -19.32 11.42 22.95
C LYS A 111 -18.39 12.09 21.93
N GLN A 112 -17.26 12.62 22.40
CA GLN A 112 -16.27 13.26 21.54
C GLN A 112 -15.61 12.24 20.61
N VAL A 113 -15.22 11.06 21.12
CA VAL A 113 -14.63 10.00 20.31
C VAL A 113 -15.60 9.52 19.24
N ASN A 114 -16.88 9.32 19.58
CA ASN A 114 -17.92 8.99 18.59
C ASN A 114 -18.05 10.08 17.51
N GLY A 115 -17.95 11.36 17.87
CA GLY A 115 -17.92 12.45 16.90
C GLY A 115 -16.76 12.31 15.91
N TRP A 116 -15.55 12.07 16.41
CA TRP A 116 -14.38 11.87 15.54
C TRP A 116 -14.48 10.62 14.66
N ILE A 117 -15.08 9.53 15.16
CA ILE A 117 -15.36 8.32 14.37
C ILE A 117 -16.28 8.67 13.20
N THR A 118 -17.40 9.36 13.48
CA THR A 118 -18.35 9.79 12.45
C THR A 118 -17.67 10.67 11.40
N GLU A 119 -16.98 11.72 11.82
CA GLU A 119 -16.29 12.65 10.92
C GLU A 119 -15.22 11.96 10.05
N ALA A 120 -14.53 10.95 10.58
CA ALA A 120 -13.52 10.21 9.84
C ALA A 120 -14.15 9.22 8.84
N ASN A 121 -15.28 8.61 9.19
CA ASN A 121 -16.05 7.77 8.29
C ASN A 121 -16.68 8.57 7.15
N GLU A 122 -17.15 9.79 7.42
CA GLU A 122 -17.65 10.70 6.40
C GLU A 122 -16.57 11.06 5.37
N ASP A 123 -15.35 11.39 5.82
CA ASP A 123 -14.23 11.66 4.89
C ASP A 123 -13.90 10.46 4.01
N ARG A 124 -13.94 9.27 4.60
CA ARG A 124 -13.62 8.01 3.95
C ARG A 124 -14.64 7.65 2.87
N LEU A 125 -15.93 7.79 3.18
CA LEU A 125 -17.00 7.63 2.19
C LEU A 125 -16.93 8.70 1.11
N ALA A 126 -16.67 9.95 1.48
CA ALA A 126 -16.49 11.02 0.51
C ALA A 126 -15.28 10.77 -0.41
N LEU A 127 -14.16 10.27 0.12
CA LEU A 127 -12.98 9.91 -0.67
C LEU A 127 -13.36 8.95 -1.81
N TYR A 128 -14.08 7.86 -1.52
CA TYR A 128 -14.48 6.89 -2.54
C TYR A 128 -15.35 7.50 -3.63
N ARG A 129 -16.27 8.38 -3.24
CA ARG A 129 -17.09 9.13 -4.18
C ARG A 129 -16.26 10.05 -5.06
N GLU A 130 -15.33 10.81 -4.48
CA GLU A 130 -14.47 11.71 -5.25
C GLU A 130 -13.58 10.93 -6.23
N ILE A 131 -13.08 9.77 -5.83
CA ILE A 131 -12.31 8.87 -6.72
C ILE A 131 -13.20 8.41 -7.88
N ALA A 132 -14.41 7.92 -7.60
CA ALA A 132 -15.36 7.47 -8.61
C ALA A 132 -15.70 8.60 -9.61
N LEU A 133 -15.93 9.82 -9.10
CA LEU A 133 -16.23 11.00 -9.89
C LEU A 133 -15.04 11.46 -10.74
N ALA A 134 -13.85 11.57 -10.16
CA ALA A 134 -12.64 11.99 -10.85
C ALA A 134 -12.25 11.05 -12.00
N ASN A 135 -12.57 9.76 -11.84
CA ASN A 135 -12.31 8.74 -12.84
C ASN A 135 -13.46 8.57 -13.86
N GLY A 136 -14.52 9.39 -13.79
CA GLY A 136 -15.64 9.31 -14.75
C GLY A 136 -16.57 8.11 -14.57
N HIS A 137 -16.47 7.41 -13.44
CA HIS A 137 -17.21 6.20 -13.12
C HIS A 137 -17.96 6.32 -11.78
N PRO A 138 -18.98 7.19 -11.65
CA PRO A 138 -19.68 7.42 -10.38
C PRO A 138 -20.33 6.16 -9.77
N LYS A 139 -20.60 5.13 -10.59
CA LYS A 139 -21.15 3.85 -10.13
C LYS A 139 -20.11 2.93 -9.47
N TRP A 140 -18.82 3.25 -9.55
CA TRP A 140 -17.74 2.46 -8.95
C TRP A 140 -17.55 2.72 -7.45
N GLU A 141 -18.30 3.64 -6.83
CA GLU A 141 -18.12 3.98 -5.41
C GLU A 141 -18.09 2.73 -4.50
N ASP A 142 -19.01 1.79 -4.71
CA ASP A 142 -19.09 0.56 -3.90
C ASP A 142 -17.93 -0.41 -4.16
N GLU A 143 -17.49 -0.55 -5.41
CA GLU A 143 -16.37 -1.43 -5.80
C GLU A 143 -15.02 -0.87 -5.32
N ILE A 144 -14.84 0.44 -5.43
CA ILE A 144 -13.71 1.17 -4.86
C ILE A 144 -13.70 0.96 -3.34
N ARG A 145 -14.83 1.17 -2.65
CA ARG A 145 -14.93 0.93 -1.20
C ARG A 145 -14.52 -0.50 -0.84
N ALA A 146 -15.02 -1.51 -1.55
CA ALA A 146 -14.69 -2.91 -1.29
C ALA A 146 -13.19 -3.20 -1.46
N THR A 147 -12.58 -2.64 -2.52
CA THR A 147 -11.14 -2.79 -2.79
C THR A 147 -10.30 -2.17 -1.67
N PHE A 148 -10.62 -0.95 -1.24
CA PHE A 148 -9.93 -0.30 -0.12
C PHE A 148 -10.19 -1.00 1.21
N ALA A 149 -11.39 -1.52 1.43
CA ALA A 149 -11.74 -2.21 2.67
C ALA A 149 -10.89 -3.45 2.89
N LYS A 150 -10.73 -4.28 1.84
CA LYS A 150 -9.84 -5.43 1.86
C LYS A 150 -8.40 -5.03 2.20
N ARG A 151 -7.86 -4.02 1.51
CA ARG A 151 -6.47 -3.54 1.75
C ARG A 151 -6.26 -3.04 3.17
N TRP A 152 -7.20 -2.27 3.73
CA TRP A 152 -7.04 -1.77 5.10
C TRP A 152 -7.15 -2.84 6.16
N GLN A 153 -7.91 -3.90 5.93
CA GLN A 153 -7.94 -5.06 6.83
C GLN A 153 -6.63 -5.84 6.75
N GLU A 154 -6.11 -6.09 5.55
CA GLU A 154 -4.82 -6.76 5.34
C GLU A 154 -3.64 -5.99 5.98
N GLN A 155 -3.71 -4.66 5.95
CA GLN A 155 -2.70 -3.77 6.52
C GLN A 155 -3.03 -3.30 7.95
N ALA A 156 -4.07 -3.85 8.57
CA ALA A 156 -4.52 -3.36 9.88
C ALA A 156 -3.49 -3.67 10.96
N GLY A 157 -2.72 -2.67 11.39
CA GLY A 157 -1.89 -2.74 12.61
C GLY A 157 -2.71 -2.67 13.92
N SER A 158 -4.03 -2.64 13.81
CA SER A 158 -4.99 -2.48 14.91
C SER A 158 -6.15 -3.47 14.73
N TRP A 159 -7.11 -3.46 15.65
CA TRP A 159 -8.24 -4.37 15.57
C TRP A 159 -9.07 -4.16 14.31
N TYR A 160 -9.52 -5.25 13.69
CA TYR A 160 -10.43 -5.23 12.54
C TYR A 160 -11.50 -6.31 12.67
N GLN A 161 -12.66 -6.13 12.04
CA GLN A 161 -13.69 -7.17 11.96
C GLN A 161 -13.49 -8.01 10.71
N ASN A 162 -13.54 -9.34 10.87
CA ASN A 162 -13.71 -10.24 9.73
C ASN A 162 -15.15 -10.20 9.19
N GLU A 163 -15.42 -10.94 8.10
CA GLU A 163 -16.75 -11.03 7.49
C GLU A 163 -17.86 -11.52 8.44
N LYS A 164 -17.50 -12.22 9.53
CA LYS A 164 -18.44 -12.68 10.55
C LYS A 164 -18.68 -11.64 11.66
N GLY A 165 -18.13 -10.44 11.53
CA GLY A 165 -18.20 -9.37 12.53
C GLY A 165 -17.32 -9.61 13.76
N GLN A 166 -16.46 -10.63 13.75
CA GLN A 166 -15.59 -10.95 14.87
C GLN A 166 -14.37 -10.03 14.83
N TRP A 167 -14.03 -9.45 15.98
CA TRP A 167 -12.83 -8.64 16.13
C TRP A 167 -11.57 -9.50 16.18
N LEU A 168 -10.65 -9.23 15.26
CA LEU A 168 -9.33 -9.83 15.11
C LEU A 168 -8.25 -8.74 15.23
N ARG A 169 -7.00 -9.16 15.40
CA ARG A 169 -5.82 -8.30 15.40
C ARG A 169 -4.65 -9.04 14.77
#